data_AF-A0AAN6GVQ5-F1
#
_entry.id   AF-A0AAN6GVQ5-F1
#
_cell.length_a   1.000
_cell.length_b   1.000
_cell.length_c   1.000
_cell.angle_alpha   90.00
_cell.angle_beta   90.00
_cell.angle_gamma   90.00
#
_symmetry.space_group_name_H-M   'P 1'
#
loop_
_entity.id
_entity.type
_entity.pdbx_description
1 polymer ?
#
loop_
_entity_poly.entity_id
_entity_poly.type
_entity_poly.pdbx_seq_one_letter_code
_entity_poly.pdbx_strand_id
1 'polypeptide(L)' 'MMIRMFDTDRSGTINFDEFCGLWGFLAAWRGLFDRFDVDRSGNISLREFEDALVAFGYRLSPQFVQLLFST' A
#
# COMPACT_ATOMS: atom_id res chain seq x y z
N MET A 1 -6.08 11.52 5.52
CA MET A 1 -5.05 11.99 4.57
C MET A 1 -5.27 11.44 3.15
N MET A 2 -5.72 10.18 2.97
CA MET A 2 -6.05 9.60 1.64
C MET A 2 -7.15 10.35 0.88
N ILE A 3 -8.16 10.88 1.56
CA ILE A 3 -9.28 11.59 0.93
C ILE A 3 -8.79 12.79 0.10
N ARG A 4 -7.81 13.56 0.61
CA ARG A 4 -7.25 14.73 -0.09
C ARG A 4 -6.41 14.39 -1.32
N MET A 5 -5.97 13.15 -1.49
CA MET A 5 -5.24 12.74 -2.69
C MET A 5 -6.17 12.41 -3.86
N PHE A 6 -7.43 12.10 -3.58
CA PHE A 6 -8.44 11.75 -4.58
C PHE A 6 -9.52 12.83 -4.77
N ASP A 7 -9.66 13.75 -3.81
CA ASP A 7 -10.46 14.98 -3.88
C ASP A 7 -9.86 15.93 -4.93
N THR A 8 -10.24 15.71 -6.19
CA THR A 8 -9.71 16.43 -7.36
C THR A 8 -10.42 17.77 -7.52
N ASP A 9 -11.67 17.85 -7.06
CA ASP A 9 -12.47 19.07 -7.06
C ASP A 9 -12.24 19.97 -5.83
N ARG A 10 -11.45 19.51 -4.84
CA ARG A 10 -11.18 20.19 -3.56
C ARG A 10 -12.47 20.53 -2.79
N SER A 11 -13.53 19.77 -3.00
CA SER A 11 -14.80 19.97 -2.29
C SER A 11 -14.71 19.62 -0.81
N GLY A 12 -13.66 18.90 -0.39
CA GLY A 12 -13.53 18.35 0.96
C GLY A 12 -14.44 17.14 1.21
N THR A 13 -15.14 16.67 0.18
CA THR A 13 -16.02 15.50 0.16
C THR A 13 -15.66 14.61 -1.02
N ILE A 14 -16.04 13.33 -0.99
CA ILE A 14 -15.78 12.41 -2.10
C ILE A 14 -17.09 12.22 -2.86
N ASN A 15 -17.13 12.63 -4.14
CA ASN A 15 -18.27 12.33 -5.01
C ASN A 15 -18.20 10.88 -5.54
N PHE A 16 -19.26 10.40 -6.21
CA PHE A 16 -19.33 8.99 -6.63
C PHE A 16 -18.20 8.60 -7.61
N ASP A 17 -17.82 9.48 -8.53
CA ASP A 17 -16.76 9.22 -9.50
C ASP A 17 -15.37 9.18 -8.83
N GLU A 18 -15.11 10.09 -7.90
CA GLU A 18 -13.90 10.08 -7.06
C GLU A 18 -13.86 8.85 -6.14
N PHE A 19 -15.03 8.41 -5.65
CA PHE A 19 -15.15 7.17 -4.87
C PHE A 19 -14.84 5.95 -5.73
N CYS A 20 -15.29 5.90 -6.99
CA CYS A 20 -14.91 4.82 -7.91
C CYS A 20 -13.40 4.80 -8.17
N GLY A 21 -12.77 5.96 -8.33
CA GLY A 21 -11.31 6.08 -8.45
C GLY A 21 -10.58 5.61 -7.19
N LEU A 22 -11.02 6.06 -6.02
CA LEU A 22 -10.48 5.66 -4.72
C LEU A 22 -10.68 4.16 -4.48
N TRP A 23 -11.85 3.62 -4.81
CA TRP A 23 -12.18 2.21 -4.64
C TRP A 23 -11.33 1.33 -5.57
N GLY A 24 -11.13 1.73 -6.82
CA GLY A 24 -10.21 1.05 -7.75
C GLY A 24 -8.78 1.05 -7.22
N PHE A 25 -8.31 2.17 -6.69
CA PHE A 25 -7.00 2.25 -6.04
C PHE A 25 -6.91 1.36 -4.80
N LEU A 26 -7.92 1.40 -3.91
CA LEU A 26 -7.99 0.54 -2.73
C LEU A 26 -8.04 -0.94 -3.12
N ALA A 27 -8.74 -1.31 -4.17
CA ALA A 27 -8.78 -2.69 -4.68
C ALA A 27 -7.43 -3.14 -5.22
N ALA A 28 -6.70 -2.28 -5.95
CA ALA A 28 -5.35 -2.57 -6.40
C ALA A 28 -4.36 -2.71 -5.23
N TRP A 29 -4.46 -1.82 -4.24
CA TRP A 29 -3.69 -1.90 -3.00
C TRP A 29 -4.05 -3.12 -2.17
N ARG A 30 -5.32 -3.53 -2.13
CA ARG A 30 -5.78 -4.76 -1.50
C ARG A 30 -5.17 -5.98 -2.18
N GLY A 31 -5.18 -6.03 -3.52
CA GLY A 31 -4.56 -7.11 -4.27
C GLY A 31 -3.04 -7.18 -4.09
N LEU A 32 -2.38 -6.03 -3.93
CA LEU A 32 -0.97 -5.95 -3.55
C LEU A 32 -0.76 -6.46 -2.11
N PHE A 33 -1.59 -6.02 -1.18
CA PHE A 33 -1.53 -6.43 0.22
C PHE A 33 -1.75 -7.94 0.36
N ASP A 34 -2.77 -8.50 -0.27
CA ASP A 34 -3.05 -9.95 -0.28
C ASP A 34 -1.92 -10.77 -0.94
N ARG A 35 -1.11 -10.15 -1.79
CA ARG A 35 0.06 -10.79 -2.41
C ARG A 35 1.28 -10.77 -1.50
N PHE A 36 1.37 -9.80 -0.58
CA PHE A 36 2.47 -9.68 0.37
C PHE A 36 2.17 -10.34 1.72
N ASP A 37 0.92 -10.33 2.17
CA ASP A 37 0.42 -11.07 3.33
C ASP A 37 0.27 -12.56 2.97
N VAL A 38 1.41 -13.23 2.79
CA VAL A 38 1.49 -14.63 2.37
C VAL A 38 0.96 -15.53 3.49
N ASP A 39 1.17 -15.13 4.75
CA ASP A 39 0.68 -15.87 5.91
C ASP A 39 -0.79 -15.57 6.28
N ARG A 40 -1.42 -14.60 5.60
CA ARG A 40 -2.80 -14.14 5.86
C ARG A 40 -3.02 -13.74 7.31
N SER A 41 -1.97 -13.28 7.99
CA SER A 41 -2.05 -12.82 9.37
C SER A 41 -2.76 -11.48 9.49
N GLY A 42 -2.97 -10.78 8.36
CA GLY A 42 -3.52 -9.43 8.32
C GLY A 42 -2.51 -8.35 8.69
N ASN A 43 -1.24 -8.70 8.88
CA ASN A 43 -0.12 -7.77 9.12
C ASN A 43 1.04 -8.14 8.21
N ILE A 44 1.74 -7.14 7.66
CA ILE A 44 2.96 -7.40 6.90
C ILE A 44 4.12 -7.56 7.87
N SER A 45 4.70 -8.76 7.93
CA SER A 45 5.93 -9.03 8.68
C SER A 45 7.17 -8.45 7.97
N LEU A 46 8.28 -8.29 8.70
CA LEU A 46 9.55 -7.82 8.11
C LEU A 46 9.99 -8.68 6.93
N ARG A 47 9.79 -10.00 7.00
CA ARG A 47 10.14 -10.93 5.92
C ARG A 47 9.28 -10.73 4.68
N GLU A 48 7.97 -10.57 4.86
CA GLU A 48 7.04 -10.31 3.76
C GLU A 48 7.31 -8.96 3.11
N PHE A 49 7.70 -7.96 3.91
CA PHE A 49 8.13 -6.66 3.41
C PHE A 49 9.43 -6.76 2.59
N GLU A 50 10.39 -7.57 3.03
CA GLU A 50 11.64 -7.82 2.31
C GLU A 50 11.37 -8.58 0.99
N ASP A 51 10.55 -9.62 1.02
CA ASP A 51 10.10 -10.36 -0.17
C ASP A 51 9.31 -9.48 -1.14
N ALA A 52 8.48 -8.57 -0.63
CA ALA A 52 7.77 -7.58 -1.42
C ALA A 52 8.73 -6.67 -2.18
N LEU A 53 9.72 -6.11 -1.49
CA LEU A 53 10.72 -5.22 -2.09
C LEU A 53 11.52 -5.94 -3.19
N VAL A 54 11.89 -7.20 -2.96
CA VAL A 54 12.54 -8.02 -3.99
C VAL A 54 11.61 -8.28 -5.18
N ALA A 55 10.33 -8.57 -4.94
CA ALA A 55 9.33 -8.78 -6.00
C ALA A 55 9.07 -7.52 -6.84
N PHE A 56 9.21 -6.33 -6.24
CA PHE A 56 9.19 -5.04 -6.94
C PHE A 56 10.49 -4.73 -7.69
N GLY A 57 11.53 -5.55 -7.55
CA GLY A 57 12.83 -5.36 -8.18
C GLY A 57 13.80 -4.49 -7.38
N TYR A 58 13.46 -4.13 -6.14
CA TYR A 58 14.35 -3.40 -5.24
C TYR A 58 15.20 -4.38 -4.44
N ARG A 59 16.52 -4.30 -4.62
CA ARG A 59 17.51 -5.03 -3.79
C ARG A 59 18.14 -4.06 -2.80
N LEU A 60 17.45 -3.88 -1.67
CA LEU A 60 17.90 -3.03 -0.58
C LEU A 60 18.69 -3.84 0.45
N SER A 61 19.55 -3.18 1.22
CA SER A 61 20.26 -3.87 2.30
C SER A 61 19.31 -4.17 3.46
N PRO A 62 19.51 -5.28 4.21
CA PRO A 62 18.63 -5.64 5.33
C PRO A 62 18.52 -4.54 6.39
N GLN A 63 19.58 -3.76 6.61
CA GLN A 63 19.56 -2.64 7.56
C GLN A 63 18.63 -1.51 7.09
N PHE A 64 18.61 -1.24 5.78
CA PHE A 64 17.75 -0.21 5.20
C PHE A 64 16.28 -0.65 5.19
N VAL A 65 16.02 -1.94 4.94
CA VAL A 65 14.68 -2.54 5.05
C VAL A 65 14.16 -2.43 6.48
N GLN A 66 14.99 -2.73 7.48
CA GLN A 66 14.61 -2.54 8.89
C GLN A 66 14.32 -1.07 9.24
N LEU A 67 15.13 -0.13 8.75
CA LEU A 67 14.90 1.30 8.96
C LEU A 67 13.55 1.75 8.39
N LEU A 68 13.21 1.29 7.18
CA LEU A 68 11.93 1.56 6.53
C LEU A 68 10.75 0.96 7.31
N PHE A 69 10.93 -0.24 7.88
CA PHE A 69 9.88 -0.92 8.64
C PHE A 69 9.67 -0.34 10.04
N SER A 70 10.71 0.27 10.64
CA SER A 70 10.64 0.85 11.99
C SER A 70 10.14 2.30 12.03
N THR A 71 9.86 2.92 10.89
CA THR A 71 9.37 4.31 10.77
C THR A 71 7.86 4.36 10.60
#